data_AF-W6KV39-F1
#
_entry.id   AF-W6KV39-F1
#
_cell.length_a   1.000
_cell.length_b   1.000
_cell.length_c   1.000
_cell.angle_alpha   90.00
_cell.angle_beta   90.00
_cell.angle_gamma   90.00
#
_symmetry.space_group_name_H-M   'P 1'
#
loop_
_entity.id
_entity.type
_entity.pdbx_description
1 polymer ?
#
loop_
_entity_poly.entity_id
_entity_poly.type
_entity_poly.pdbx_seq_one_letter_code
_entity_poly.pdbx_strand_id
1 'polypeptide(L)'
;MSLDTTVKSPSTPAPKGRSVEHLQYKENFDYEGRVRVEQNRDVLVADYSRYLEEHPEITEILNDMVLHLLILKPDNPLQEMRSYMQARLNVL
;
A
#
# COMPACT_ATOMS: atom_id res chain seq x y z
N MET A 1 -26.61 -5.42 39.49
CA MET A 1 -25.37 -5.21 38.70
C MET A 1 -25.07 -6.51 37.98
N SER A 2 -25.26 -6.52 36.65
CA SER A 2 -24.58 -7.35 35.65
C SER A 2 -25.02 -6.79 34.29
N LEU A 3 -24.12 -6.06 33.63
CA LEU A 3 -24.30 -5.49 32.30
C LEU A 3 -23.85 -6.55 31.29
N ASP A 4 -24.79 -7.10 30.54
CA ASP A 4 -24.52 -7.96 29.39
C ASP A 4 -24.39 -7.06 28.16
N THR A 5 -23.18 -6.60 27.88
CA THR A 5 -22.85 -5.86 26.65
C THR A 5 -22.70 -6.84 25.49
N THR A 6 -23.84 -7.28 24.94
CA THR A 6 -23.87 -7.79 23.57
C THR A 6 -23.74 -6.61 22.62
N VAL A 7 -22.54 -6.39 22.09
CA VAL A 7 -22.31 -5.46 20.98
C VAL A 7 -23.02 -6.02 19.75
N LYS A 8 -24.25 -5.56 19.54
CA LYS A 8 -25.02 -5.81 18.34
C LYS A 8 -24.35 -5.04 17.20
N SER A 9 -23.56 -5.74 16.38
CA SER A 9 -23.09 -5.24 15.09
C SER A 9 -24.25 -4.59 14.34
N PRO A 10 -24.11 -3.35 13.83
CA PRO A 10 -25.10 -2.82 12.91
C PRO A 10 -24.94 -3.59 11.60
N SER A 11 -25.77 -4.60 11.43
CA SER A 11 -26.05 -5.23 10.14
C SER A 11 -26.47 -4.13 9.17
N THR A 12 -25.56 -3.69 8.31
CA THR A 12 -25.82 -2.78 7.21
C THR A 12 -26.93 -3.40 6.34
N PRO A 13 -28.12 -2.80 6.24
CA PRO A 13 -29.06 -3.21 5.21
C PRO A 13 -28.47 -2.75 3.88
N ALA A 14 -28.29 -3.67 2.94
CA ALA A 14 -27.89 -3.36 1.57
C ALA A 14 -28.86 -2.30 0.98
N PRO A 15 -28.40 -1.11 0.56
CA PRO A 15 -29.29 -0.16 -0.08
C PRO A 15 -29.55 -0.62 -1.51
N LYS A 16 -30.76 -1.15 -1.73
CA LYS A 16 -31.36 -1.28 -3.05
C LYS A 16 -31.63 0.12 -3.59
N GLY A 17 -30.88 0.49 -4.63
CA GLY A 17 -31.04 1.75 -5.37
C GLY A 17 -29.73 2.54 -5.38
N ARG A 18 -29.02 2.53 -6.52
CA ARG A 18 -27.94 3.49 -6.79
C ARG A 18 -28.59 4.88 -6.90
N SER A 19 -28.68 5.61 -5.79
CA SER A 19 -29.13 7.00 -5.84
C SER A 19 -28.13 7.81 -6.66
N VAL A 20 -28.63 8.68 -7.52
CA VAL A 20 -27.81 9.57 -8.36
C VAL A 20 -26.86 10.40 -7.49
N GLU A 21 -27.31 10.81 -6.31
CA GLU A 21 -26.52 11.50 -5.30
C GLU A 21 -25.30 10.69 -4.82
N HIS A 22 -25.44 9.37 -4.62
CA HIS A 22 -24.33 8.53 -4.22
C HIS A 22 -23.30 8.36 -5.35
N LEU A 23 -23.77 8.27 -6.60
CA LEU A 23 -22.90 8.21 -7.77
C LEU A 23 -22.13 9.53 -7.96
N GLN A 24 -22.81 10.68 -7.81
CA GLN A 24 -22.20 12.01 -7.88
C GLN A 24 -21.21 12.24 -6.73
N TYR A 25 -21.54 11.83 -5.51
CA TYR A 25 -20.61 11.92 -4.38
C TYR A 25 -19.35 11.10 -4.63
N LYS A 26 -19.50 9.87 -5.14
CA LYS A 26 -18.37 9.01 -5.49
C LYS A 26 -17.52 9.60 -6.60
N GLU A 27 -18.13 10.10 -7.66
CA GLU A 27 -17.44 10.73 -8.79
C GLU A 27 -16.70 12.00 -8.35
N ASN A 28 -17.33 12.85 -7.55
CA ASN A 28 -16.70 14.05 -7.01
C ASN A 28 -15.56 13.71 -6.03
N PHE A 29 -15.74 12.69 -5.19
CA PHE A 29 -14.69 12.21 -4.28
C PHE A 29 -13.50 11.64 -5.05
N ASP A 30 -13.75 10.86 -6.10
CA ASP A 30 -12.72 10.31 -6.98
C ASP A 30 -12.00 11.42 -7.76
N TYR A 31 -12.73 12.45 -8.23
CA TYR A 31 -12.16 13.62 -8.91
C TYR A 31 -11.28 14.46 -7.97
N GLU A 32 -11.79 14.84 -6.81
CA GLU A 32 -11.04 15.60 -5.79
C GLU A 32 -9.86 14.79 -5.22
N GLY A 33 -9.98 13.46 -5.14
CA GLY A 33 -8.87 12.56 -4.83
C GLY A 33 -7.79 12.59 -5.91
N ARG A 34 -8.19 12.50 -7.19
CA ARG A 34 -7.28 12.59 -8.33
C ARG A 34 -6.59 13.94 -8.44
N VAL A 35 -7.32 15.05 -8.24
CA VAL A 35 -6.77 16.41 -8.29
C VAL A 35 -5.75 16.60 -7.16
N ARG A 36 -6.02 16.10 -5.95
CA ARG A 36 -5.04 16.12 -4.84
C ARG A 36 -3.80 15.26 -5.13
N VAL A 37 -3.96 14.13 -5.80
CA VAL A 37 -2.83 13.27 -6.22
C VAL A 37 -2.03 13.94 -7.34
N GLU A 38 -2.67 14.57 -8.32
CA GLU A 38 -2.00 15.29 -9.41
C GLU A 38 -1.26 16.54 -8.90
N GLN A 39 -1.88 17.34 -8.03
CA GLN A 39 -1.27 18.55 -7.47
C GLN A 39 -0.05 18.26 -6.60
N ASN A 40 -0.07 17.14 -5.87
CA ASN A 40 1.02 16.77 -4.97
C ASN A 40 1.99 15.76 -5.58
N ARG A 41 1.78 15.36 -6.84
CA ARG A 41 2.62 14.35 -7.50
C ARG A 41 4.07 14.80 -7.53
N ASP A 42 4.33 16.03 -7.96
CA ASP A 42 5.70 16.53 -8.11
C ASP A 42 6.40 16.69 -6.76
N VAL A 43 5.66 17.11 -5.73
CA VAL A 43 6.16 17.17 -4.35
C VAL A 43 6.48 15.78 -3.83
N LEU A 44 5.57 14.82 -4.03
CA LEU A 44 5.76 13.44 -3.58
C LEU A 44 6.92 12.75 -4.31
N VAL A 45 7.10 13.01 -5.61
CA VAL A 45 8.24 12.53 -6.38
C VAL A 45 9.53 13.16 -5.88
N ALA A 46 9.54 14.48 -5.62
CA ALA A 46 10.72 15.16 -5.09
C ALA A 46 11.12 14.64 -3.71
N ASP A 47 10.16 14.41 -2.82
CA ASP A 47 10.40 13.86 -1.49
C ASP A 47 10.88 12.40 -1.55
N TYR A 48 10.32 11.59 -2.45
CA TYR A 48 10.79 10.22 -2.70
C TYR A 48 12.23 10.20 -3.23
N SER A 49 12.54 11.03 -4.22
CA SER A 49 13.89 11.14 -4.77
C SER A 49 14.88 11.59 -3.70
N ARG A 50 14.53 12.60 -2.90
CA ARG A 50 15.36 13.05 -1.78
C ARG A 50 15.61 11.92 -0.78
N TYR A 51 14.58 11.18 -0.41
CA TYR A 51 14.73 10.06 0.53
C TYR A 51 15.68 8.98 0.01
N LEU A 52 15.61 8.64 -1.28
CA LEU A 52 16.55 7.69 -1.88
C LEU A 52 17.98 8.24 -1.97
N GLU A 53 18.16 9.53 -2.24
CA GLU A 53 19.48 10.18 -2.24
C GLU A 53 20.11 10.21 -0.85
N GLU A 54 19.31 10.40 0.20
CA GLU A 54 19.74 10.39 1.60
C GLU A 54 20.07 8.96 2.10
N HIS A 55 19.50 7.94 1.46
CA HIS A 55 19.62 6.53 1.85
C HIS A 55 20.09 5.62 0.70
N PRO A 56 21.33 5.79 0.19
CA PRO A 56 21.85 4.99 -0.92
C PRO A 56 21.85 3.48 -0.63
N GLU A 57 21.96 3.08 0.64
CA GLU A 57 21.90 1.68 1.08
C GLU A 57 20.57 0.99 0.72
N ILE A 58 19.47 1.74 0.62
CA ILE A 58 18.16 1.21 0.26
C ILE A 58 18.18 0.78 -1.20
N THR A 59 18.73 1.60 -2.09
CA THR A 59 18.83 1.29 -3.52
C THR A 59 19.68 0.03 -3.75
N GLU A 60 20.78 -0.14 -3.04
CA GLU A 60 21.62 -1.33 -3.13
C GLU A 60 20.87 -2.60 -2.71
N ILE A 61 20.18 -2.56 -1.58
CA ILE A 61 19.40 -3.70 -1.06
C ILE A 61 18.28 -4.08 -2.03
N LEU A 62 17.55 -3.09 -2.55
CA LEU A 62 16.48 -3.33 -3.50
C LEU A 62 17.00 -3.95 -4.79
N ASN A 63 18.13 -3.44 -5.32
CA ASN A 63 18.74 -3.99 -6.52
C ASN A 63 19.17 -5.44 -6.33
N ASP A 64 19.83 -5.77 -5.22
CA ASP A 64 20.29 -7.14 -4.94
C ASP A 64 19.11 -8.11 -4.79
N MET A 65 18.04 -7.68 -4.12
CA MET A 65 16.81 -8.46 -3.97
C MET A 65 16.10 -8.71 -5.31
N VAL A 66 16.04 -7.70 -6.17
CA VAL A 66 15.47 -7.85 -7.52
C VAL A 66 16.34 -8.77 -8.37
N LEU A 67 17.67 -8.65 -8.31
CA LEU A 67 18.59 -9.54 -9.02
C LEU A 67 18.40 -11.00 -8.56
N HIS A 68 18.32 -11.24 -7.27
CA HIS A 68 18.04 -12.57 -6.70
C HIS A 68 16.78 -13.19 -7.29
N LEU A 69 15.68 -12.42 -7.35
CA LEU A 69 14.43 -12.88 -7.94
C LEU A 69 14.52 -13.15 -9.45
N LEU A 70 15.22 -12.29 -10.19
CA LEU A 70 15.37 -12.47 -11.63
C LEU A 70 16.25 -13.67 -12.00
N ILE A 71 17.17 -14.06 -11.11
CA ILE A 71 17.99 -15.26 -11.25
C ILE A 71 17.16 -16.52 -10.96
N LEU A 72 16.51 -16.57 -9.80
CA LEU A 72 15.78 -17.76 -9.34
C LEU A 72 14.44 -17.97 -10.05
N LYS A 73 13.78 -16.88 -10.46
CA LYS A 73 12.42 -16.89 -11.05
C LYS A 73 11.46 -17.81 -10.30
N PRO A 74 11.33 -17.65 -8.97
CA PRO A 74 10.52 -18.55 -8.16
C PRO A 74 9.03 -18.40 -8.50
N ASP A 75 8.27 -19.48 -8.31
CA ASP A 75 6.81 -19.44 -8.44
C ASP A 75 6.15 -18.49 -7.41
N ASN A 76 6.84 -18.24 -6.28
CA ASN A 76 6.37 -17.38 -5.18
C ASN A 76 7.40 -16.28 -4.87
N PRO A 77 7.48 -15.20 -5.66
CA PRO A 77 8.53 -14.18 -5.55
C PRO A 77 8.53 -13.44 -4.21
N LEU A 78 7.36 -13.12 -3.65
CA LEU A 78 7.31 -12.41 -2.36
C LEU A 78 7.83 -13.27 -1.19
N GLN A 79 7.57 -14.58 -1.24
CA GLN A 79 8.08 -15.52 -0.24
C GLN A 79 9.60 -15.64 -0.34
N GLU A 80 10.13 -15.64 -1.56
CA GLU A 80 11.57 -15.68 -1.81
C GLU A 80 12.27 -14.40 -1.37
N MET A 81 11.70 -13.21 -1.65
CA MET A 81 12.23 -11.92 -1.15
C MET A 81 12.36 -11.91 0.37
N ARG A 82 11.32 -12.39 1.08
CA ARG A 82 11.35 -12.49 2.54
C ARG A 82 12.47 -13.40 3.02
N SER A 83 12.61 -14.56 2.38
CA SER A 83 13.62 -15.57 2.74
C SER A 83 15.03 -15.04 2.51
N TYR A 84 15.25 -14.36 1.37
CA TYR A 84 16.49 -13.68 1.04
C TYR A 84 16.86 -12.61 2.09
N MET A 85 15.91 -11.75 2.47
CA MET A 85 16.15 -10.72 3.49
C MET A 85 16.46 -11.31 4.87
N GLN A 86 15.77 -12.39 5.26
CA GLN A 86 16.06 -13.09 6.51
C GLN A 86 17.46 -13.72 6.50
N ALA A 87 17.85 -14.35 5.39
CA ALA A 87 19.19 -14.91 5.24
C ALA A 87 20.27 -13.81 5.33
N ARG A 88 20.06 -12.68 4.66
CA ARG A 88 20.98 -11.55 4.67
C ARG A 88 21.19 -10.94 6.06
N LEU A 89 20.12 -10.86 6.87
CA LEU A 89 20.17 -10.33 8.24
C LEU A 89 20.82 -11.30 9.24
N ASN A 90 20.76 -12.61 9.00
CA ASN A 90 21.36 -13.61 9.87
C ASN A 90 22.87 -13.84 9.61
N VAL A 91 23.40 -13.26 8.54
CA VAL A 91 24.81 -13.36 8.14
C VAL A 91 25.65 -12.16 8.66
N LEU A 92 24.98 -11.11 9.15
CA LEU A 92 25.57 -9.98 9.90
C LEU A 92 25.55 -10.25 11.41
#